data_AF-A0A7X8TI83-F1
#
_entry.id   AF-A0A7X8TI83-F1
#
_cell.length_a   1.000
_cell.length_b   1.000
_cell.length_c   1.000
_cell.angle_alpha   90.00
_cell.angle_beta   90.00
_cell.angle_gamma   90.00
#
_symmetry.space_group_name_H-M   'P 1'
#
loop_
_entity.id
_entity.type
_entity.pdbx_description
1 polymer ?
#
loop_
_entity_poly.entity_id
_entity_poly.type
_entity_poly.pdbx_seq_one_letter_code
_entity_poly.pdbx_strand_id
1 'polypeptide(L)'
;MAEANEFNDEAEEGNAYILVNVTATYTGEESEMPSLGTEIAWVTGSGETIQAFDSLAVAPDEFDGLNELYNGGTEEGNIALAVPEDYDGLVRVRLGMFDREEAFVSAE
;
A
#
# COMPACT_ATOMS: atom_id res chain seq x y z
N MET A 1 -13.18 -5.08 -3.75
CA MET A 1 -12.46 -6.26 -3.22
C MET A 1 -13.03 -7.58 -3.73
N ALA A 2 -14.31 -7.91 -3.49
CA ALA A 2 -14.90 -9.16 -3.99
C ALA A 2 -14.91 -9.29 -5.53
N GLU A 3 -14.96 -8.17 -6.27
CA GLU A 3 -14.85 -8.17 -7.75
C GLU A 3 -13.45 -8.54 -8.28
N ALA A 4 -12.40 -8.40 -7.46
CA ALA A 4 -11.03 -8.75 -7.86
C ALA A 4 -10.73 -10.24 -7.69
N ASN A 5 -11.21 -10.82 -6.58
CA ASN A 5 -10.98 -12.20 -6.20
C ASN A 5 -12.14 -12.69 -5.32
N GLU A 6 -12.81 -13.75 -5.76
CA GLU A 6 -13.94 -14.36 -5.01
C GLU A 6 -13.51 -15.02 -3.70
N PHE A 7 -12.20 -15.25 -3.52
CA PHE A 7 -11.61 -15.78 -2.28
C PHE A 7 -11.27 -14.73 -1.24
N ASN A 8 -11.45 -13.43 -1.55
CA ASN A 8 -11.25 -12.39 -0.54
C ASN A 8 -12.36 -12.49 0.51
N ASP A 9 -11.96 -12.58 1.78
CA ASP A 9 -12.89 -12.41 2.89
C ASP A 9 -13.40 -10.97 2.95
N GLU A 10 -14.58 -10.79 3.54
CA GLU A 10 -15.05 -9.45 3.93
C GLU A 10 -14.10 -8.82 4.95
N ALA A 11 -14.08 -7.50 5.03
CA ALA A 11 -13.32 -6.84 6.09
C ALA A 11 -13.89 -7.26 7.46
N GLU A 12 -13.03 -7.38 8.47
CA GLU A 12 -13.47 -7.66 9.83
C GLU A 12 -14.49 -6.60 10.30
N GLU A 13 -15.39 -6.99 11.21
CA GLU A 13 -16.40 -6.07 11.77
C GLU A 13 -15.74 -4.80 12.34
N GLY A 14 -16.21 -3.63 11.91
CA GLY A 14 -15.64 -2.34 12.29
C GLY A 14 -14.54 -1.83 11.35
N ASN A 15 -14.15 -2.62 10.34
CA ASN A 15 -13.20 -2.24 9.30
C ASN A 15 -13.85 -2.23 7.91
N ALA A 16 -13.25 -1.48 6.99
CA ALA A 16 -13.54 -1.48 5.58
C ALA A 16 -12.24 -1.57 4.76
N TYR A 17 -12.31 -2.19 3.59
CA TYR A 17 -11.18 -2.16 2.66
C TYR A 17 -11.17 -0.84 1.89
N ILE A 18 -10.02 -0.16 1.91
CA ILE A 18 -9.69 0.91 0.96
C ILE A 18 -8.72 0.39 -0.09
N LEU A 19 -8.76 1.00 -1.27
CA LEU A 19 -7.77 0.80 -2.33
C LEU A 19 -6.91 2.04 -2.43
N VAL A 20 -5.61 1.87 -2.24
CA VAL A 20 -4.61 2.90 -2.52
C VAL A 20 -4.05 2.62 -3.91
N ASN A 21 -4.37 3.48 -4.86
CA ASN A 21 -3.76 3.42 -6.19
C ASN A 21 -2.34 4.03 -6.12
N VAL A 22 -1.36 3.27 -6.57
CA VAL A 22 0.06 3.59 -6.45
C VAL A 22 0.71 3.49 -7.81
N THR A 23 1.46 4.52 -8.17
CA THR A 23 2.44 4.50 -9.26
C THR A 23 3.81 4.74 -8.65
N ALA A 24 4.71 3.76 -8.74
CA ALA A 24 6.06 3.82 -8.20
C ALA A 24 7.08 3.82 -9.32
N THR A 25 7.99 4.79 -9.33
CA THR A 25 9.08 4.89 -10.33
C THR A 25 10.43 4.77 -9.63
N TYR A 26 11.29 3.87 -10.11
CA TYR A 26 12.64 3.73 -9.57
C TYR A 26 13.58 4.80 -10.15
N THR A 27 14.19 5.60 -9.27
CA THR A 27 15.07 6.72 -9.64
C THR A 27 16.55 6.48 -9.30
N GLY A 28 16.89 5.32 -8.74
CA GLY A 28 18.27 4.94 -8.41
C GLY A 28 19.10 4.52 -9.64
N GLU A 29 20.41 4.33 -9.46
CA GLU A 29 21.33 4.00 -10.56
C GLU A 29 21.35 2.50 -10.95
N GLU A 30 20.90 1.62 -10.06
CA GLU A 30 20.91 0.16 -10.27
C GLU A 30 19.50 -0.36 -10.56
N SER A 31 19.05 -1.35 -9.79
CA SER A 31 17.69 -1.87 -9.76
C SER A 31 17.26 -2.12 -8.32
N GLU A 32 15.95 -2.11 -8.08
CA GLU A 32 15.37 -2.53 -6.81
C GLU A 32 13.94 -3.05 -7.01
N MET A 33 13.49 -3.94 -6.12
CA MET A 33 12.08 -4.31 -6.01
C MET A 33 11.36 -3.26 -5.14
N PRO A 34 10.19 -2.73 -5.54
CA PRO A 34 9.47 -1.74 -4.73
C PRO A 34 9.26 -2.15 -3.27
N SER A 35 9.05 -3.44 -2.99
CA SER A 35 8.88 -3.98 -1.63
C SER A 35 10.09 -3.79 -0.70
N LEU A 36 11.28 -3.53 -1.22
CA LEU A 36 12.49 -3.27 -0.42
C LEU A 36 12.64 -1.79 -0.05
N GLY A 37 12.15 -0.90 -0.93
CA GLY A 37 12.37 0.55 -0.82
C GLY A 37 11.10 1.36 -0.56
N THR A 38 9.91 0.77 -0.65
CA THR A 38 8.62 1.47 -0.53
C THR A 38 7.71 0.74 0.44
N GLU A 39 7.11 1.47 1.38
CA GLU A 39 6.05 0.96 2.25
C GLU A 39 4.84 1.90 2.17
N ILE A 40 3.69 1.32 1.84
CA ILE A 40 2.39 1.98 1.90
C ILE A 40 1.63 1.39 3.07
N ALA A 41 1.16 2.25 3.97
CA ALA A 41 0.44 1.85 5.17
C ALA A 41 -0.64 2.88 5.50
N TRP A 42 -1.60 2.50 6.34
CA TRP A 42 -2.52 3.44 6.99
C TRP A 42 -2.01 3.73 8.40
N VAL A 43 -2.04 5.00 8.80
CA VAL A 43 -1.76 5.42 10.18
C VAL A 43 -3.03 5.97 10.77
N THR A 44 -3.57 5.30 11.79
CA THR A 44 -4.81 5.72 12.47
C THR A 44 -4.61 7.02 13.25
N GLY A 45 -5.69 7.72 13.60
CA GLY A 45 -5.62 8.88 14.49
C GLY A 45 -5.11 8.56 15.90
N SER A 46 -5.18 7.29 16.33
CA SER A 46 -4.55 6.79 17.55
C SER A 46 -3.03 6.57 17.42
N GLY A 47 -2.48 6.62 16.20
CA GLY A 47 -1.05 6.43 15.92
C GLY A 47 -0.62 4.99 15.65
N GLU A 48 -1.59 4.09 15.41
CA GLU A 48 -1.33 2.70 15.03
C GLU A 48 -1.10 2.61 13.52
N THR A 49 -0.26 1.67 13.07
CA THR A 49 0.01 1.44 11.65
C THR A 49 -0.67 0.15 11.21
N ILE A 50 -1.40 0.22 10.10
CA ILE A 50 -2.02 -0.93 9.43
C ILE A 50 -1.33 -1.11 8.07
N GLN A 51 -0.88 -2.33 7.79
CA GLN A 51 -0.15 -2.70 6.59
C GLN A 51 -0.99 -3.64 5.71
N ALA A 52 -0.63 -3.74 4.44
CA ALA A 52 -1.37 -4.58 3.49
C ALA A 52 -1.39 -6.06 3.88
N PHE A 53 -0.36 -6.55 4.57
CA PHE A 53 -0.29 -7.95 5.02
C PHE A 53 -1.02 -8.23 6.34
N ASP A 54 -1.57 -7.21 7.00
CA ASP A 54 -2.41 -7.39 8.19
C ASP A 54 -3.80 -7.95 7.81
N SER A 55 -4.16 -7.91 6.53
CA SER A 55 -5.31 -8.62 5.97
C SER A 55 -4.90 -9.44 4.74
N LEU A 56 -5.60 -10.54 4.49
CA LEU A 56 -5.40 -11.39 3.31
C LEU A 56 -6.43 -11.03 2.24
N ALA A 57 -6.25 -9.87 1.62
CA ALA A 57 -7.14 -9.39 0.56
C ALA A 57 -6.36 -9.00 -0.69
N VAL A 58 -6.72 -9.61 -1.82
CA VAL A 58 -6.11 -9.33 -3.13
C VAL A 58 -6.82 -8.14 -3.77
N ALA A 59 -6.06 -7.10 -4.10
CA ALA A 59 -6.60 -5.94 -4.79
C ALA A 59 -6.87 -6.23 -6.28
N PRO A 60 -7.85 -5.56 -6.92
CA PRO A 60 -7.91 -5.54 -8.38
C PRO A 60 -6.68 -4.82 -8.92
N ASP A 61 -6.08 -5.31 -10.00
CA ASP A 61 -4.84 -4.75 -10.57
C ASP A 61 -3.78 -4.52 -9.47
N GLU A 62 -3.50 -5.58 -8.69
CA GLU A 62 -2.62 -5.53 -7.53
C GLU A 62 -1.22 -5.01 -7.89
N PHE A 63 -0.69 -4.13 -7.05
CA PHE A 63 0.65 -3.58 -7.21
C PHE A 63 1.72 -4.67 -7.03
N ASP A 64 2.51 -4.94 -8.08
CA ASP A 64 3.58 -5.94 -8.02
C ASP A 64 4.86 -5.38 -7.36
N GLY A 65 4.90 -5.49 -6.04
CA GLY A 65 6.06 -5.06 -5.25
C GLY A 65 7.32 -5.92 -5.42
N LEU A 66 7.25 -7.04 -6.16
CA LEU A 66 8.37 -7.96 -6.38
C LEU A 66 8.97 -7.83 -7.78
N ASN A 67 8.36 -7.03 -8.65
CA ASN A 67 8.92 -6.73 -9.96
C ASN A 67 10.21 -5.92 -9.81
N GLU A 68 11.30 -6.37 -10.43
CA GLU A 68 12.57 -5.64 -10.40
C GLU A 68 12.52 -4.43 -11.34
N LEU A 69 12.64 -3.23 -10.78
CA LEU A 69 12.64 -1.98 -11.54
C LEU A 69 14.06 -1.43 -11.68
N TYR A 70 14.46 -1.12 -12.92
CA TYR A 70 15.69 -0.39 -13.24
C TYR A 70 15.41 1.12 -13.33
N ASN A 71 16.45 1.96 -13.46
CA ASN A 71 16.29 3.41 -13.58
C ASN A 71 15.21 3.81 -14.61
N GLY A 72 14.20 4.55 -14.16
CA GLY A 72 13.05 4.99 -14.98
C GLY A 72 11.94 3.94 -15.16
N GLY A 73 12.14 2.70 -14.70
CA GLY A 73 11.10 1.68 -14.61
C GLY A 73 9.99 2.10 -13.66
N THR A 74 8.76 1.75 -14.01
CA THR A 74 7.55 2.11 -13.25
C THR A 74 6.67 0.90 -13.06
N GLU A 75 6.11 0.77 -11.86
CA GLU A 75 5.06 -0.18 -11.51
C GLU A 75 3.80 0.60 -11.10
N GLU A 76 2.63 0.16 -11.55
CA GLU A 76 1.35 0.77 -11.21
C GLU A 76 0.36 -0.32 -10.80
N GLY A 77 -0.37 -0.07 -9.72
CA GLY A 77 -1.39 -0.98 -9.25
C GLY A 77 -2.05 -0.50 -7.98
N ASN A 78 -2.84 -1.37 -7.38
CA ASN A 78 -3.58 -1.08 -6.16
C ASN A 78 -3.04 -1.88 -4.97
N ILE A 79 -3.06 -1.25 -3.81
CA ILE A 79 -2.81 -1.88 -2.51
C ILE A 79 -4.09 -1.82 -1.70
N ALA A 80 -4.52 -2.97 -1.18
CA ALA A 80 -5.65 -3.04 -0.27
C ALA A 80 -5.22 -2.88 1.18
N LEU A 81 -5.95 -2.06 1.94
CA LEU A 81 -5.76 -1.88 3.38
C LEU A 81 -7.11 -2.04 4.08
N ALA A 82 -7.17 -2.85 5.14
CA ALA A 82 -8.35 -2.96 6.00
C ALA A 82 -8.28 -1.92 7.11
N VAL A 83 -8.97 -0.79 6.96
CA VAL A 83 -8.91 0.35 7.88
C VAL A 83 -10.20 0.47 8.69
N PRO A 84 -10.18 1.13 9.87
CA PRO A 84 -11.40 1.40 10.63
C PRO A 84 -12.44 2.18 9.81
N GLU A 85 -13.72 1.85 9.98
CA GLU A 85 -14.84 2.46 9.22
C GLU A 85 -15.07 3.96 9.53
N ASP A 86 -14.47 4.50 10.58
CA ASP A 86 -14.48 5.94 10.84
C ASP A 86 -13.47 6.71 9.98
N TYR A 87 -12.58 5.99 9.29
CA TYR A 87 -11.52 6.50 8.43
C TYR A 87 -10.66 7.59 9.10
N ASP A 88 -10.53 7.56 10.42
CA ASP A 88 -9.69 8.48 11.17
C ASP A 88 -8.22 8.07 11.01
N GLY A 89 -7.54 8.68 10.03
CA GLY A 89 -6.14 8.38 9.74
C GLY A 89 -5.67 8.93 8.40
N LEU A 90 -4.44 8.55 8.04
CA LEU A 90 -3.76 8.98 6.82
C LEU A 90 -3.04 7.80 6.16
N VAL A 91 -2.98 7.79 4.83
CA VAL A 91 -2.07 6.92 4.10
C VAL A 91 -0.65 7.44 4.28
N ARG A 92 0.24 6.63 4.82
CA ARG A 92 1.68 6.88 4.86
C ARG A 92 2.35 6.25 3.65
N VAL A 93 3.15 7.05 2.96
CA VAL A 93 4.13 6.59 1.97
C VAL A 93 5.50 6.73 2.60
N ARG A 94 6.25 5.63 2.72
CA ARG A 94 7.64 5.65 3.18
C ARG A 94 8.56 5.13 2.10
N LEU A 95 9.59 5.92 1.76
CA LEU A 95 10.62 5.59 0.79
C LEU A 95 11.97 5.38 1.50
N GLY A 96 12.77 4.46 0.98
CA GLY A 96 14.10 4.13 1.48
C GLY A 96 14.11 3.17 2.67
N MET A 97 15.04 2.20 2.65
CA MET A 97 15.21 1.25 3.75
C MET A 97 15.95 1.88 4.95
N PHE A 98 16.96 2.71 4.67
CA PHE A 98 17.85 3.32 5.67
C PHE A 98 17.62 4.83 5.83
N ASP A 99 17.73 5.59 4.75
CA ASP A 99 17.35 7.01 4.72
C ASP A 99 15.87 7.12 4.39
N ARG A 100 15.05 7.08 5.45
CA ARG A 100 13.59 7.04 5.34
C ARG A 100 13.03 8.43 5.06
N GLU A 101 12.31 8.56 3.96
CA GLU A 101 11.48 9.72 3.64
C GLU A 101 10.01 9.34 3.81
N GLU A 102 9.23 10.18 4.48
CA GLU A 102 7.83 9.90 4.77
C GLU A 102 6.93 11.03 4.27
N ALA A 103 5.83 10.65 3.64
CA ALA A 103 4.74 11.53 3.27
C ALA A 103 3.41 10.96 3.78
N PHE A 104 2.46 11.85 4.08
CA PHE A 104 1.13 11.48 4.54
C PHE A 104 0.07 12.08 3.61
N VAL A 105 -0.90 11.26 3.20
CA VAL A 105 -1.97 11.61 2.27
C VAL A 105 -3.30 11.29 2.92
N SER A 106 -4.25 12.23 2.88
CA SER A 106 -5.62 11.97 3.31
C SER A 106 -6.31 11.06 2.29
N ALA A 107 -7.03 10.04 2.76
CA ALA A 107 -8.01 9.37 1.91
C ALA A 107 -9.18 10.33 1.65
N GLU A 108 -9.53 10.52 0.37
CA GLU A 108 -10.71 11.29 -0.07
C GLU A 108 -11.87 10.36 -0.42
#